data_AF-A0A316EUV4-F1
#
_entry.id   AF-A0A316EUV4-F1
#
_cell.length_a   1.000
_cell.length_b   1.000
_cell.length_c   1.000
_cell.angle_alpha   90.00
_cell.angle_beta   90.00
_cell.angle_gamma   90.00
#
_symmetry.space_group_name_H-M   'P 1'
#
loop_
_entity.id
_entity.type
_entity.pdbx_description
1 polymer ?
#
loop_
_entity_poly.entity_id
_entity_poly.type
_entity_poly.pdbx_seq_one_letter_code
_entity_poly.pdbx_strand_id
1 'polypeptide(L)'
;MYTKGTFLELQFSAQRLNDTAGEPYWIDLSREEARQLYEALQRRLEADLADTAAPLVVALDVIAEAPVQTKAETPRVAEAEFQQWVCLLCGWVYDEAEGLPEEGIPPGTKWADVPDDWRCPLCDVGKEDFAMVPL
;
A
#
# COMPACT_ATOMS: atom_id res chain seq x y z
N MET A 1 1.53 16.42 -20.00
CA MET A 1 1.90 16.19 -21.41
C MET A 1 1.83 14.68 -21.65
N TYR A 2 0.63 14.14 -21.84
CA TYR A 2 0.41 12.70 -22.07
C TYR A 2 0.11 12.50 -23.55
N THR A 3 1.04 11.86 -24.23
CA THR A 3 1.01 11.64 -25.68
C THR A 3 0.05 10.50 -25.99
N LYS A 4 -0.90 10.77 -26.88
CA LYS A 4 -1.85 9.84 -27.54
C LYS A 4 -1.54 8.32 -27.40
N GLY A 5 -2.54 7.55 -26.97
CA GLY A 5 -2.70 6.14 -27.41
C GLY A 5 -2.28 5.04 -26.44
N THR A 6 -2.08 5.31 -25.15
CA THR A 6 -1.80 4.22 -24.18
C THR A 6 -3.04 3.35 -24.00
N PHE A 7 -3.00 2.11 -24.51
CA PHE A 7 -4.07 1.11 -24.36
C PHE A 7 -3.89 0.23 -23.12
N LEU A 8 -2.64 -0.07 -22.75
CA LEU A 8 -2.26 -0.91 -21.62
C LEU A 8 -1.14 -0.22 -20.83
N GLU A 9 -1.27 -0.22 -19.52
CA GLU A 9 -0.25 0.20 -18.57
C GLU A 9 0.06 -0.96 -17.62
N LEU A 10 1.33 -1.40 -17.59
CA LEU A 10 1.82 -2.39 -16.63
C LEU A 10 2.54 -1.68 -15.50
N GLN A 11 2.07 -1.85 -14.26
CA GLN A 11 2.68 -1.29 -13.07
C GLN A 11 3.43 -2.40 -12.31
N PHE A 12 4.71 -2.19 -12.05
CA PHE A 12 5.58 -3.16 -11.38
C PHE A 12 6.75 -2.46 -10.68
N SER A 13 7.34 -3.14 -9.71
CA SER A 13 8.45 -2.68 -8.89
C SER A 13 9.74 -2.85 -9.66
N ALA A 14 10.72 -2.00 -9.37
CA ALA A 14 12.02 -2.05 -10.04
C ALA A 14 12.72 -3.42 -9.91
N GLN A 15 12.35 -4.22 -8.90
CA GLN A 15 12.89 -5.57 -8.67
C GLN A 15 12.52 -6.56 -9.78
N ARG A 16 11.42 -6.34 -10.51
CA ARG A 16 11.00 -7.20 -11.62
C ARG A 16 11.66 -6.83 -12.95
N LEU A 17 12.28 -5.66 -13.03
CA LEU A 17 12.91 -5.17 -14.25
C LEU A 17 14.32 -5.77 -14.38
N ASN A 18 14.58 -6.48 -15.46
CA ASN A 18 15.93 -6.81 -15.86
C ASN A 18 16.49 -5.68 -16.73
N ASP A 19 17.56 -5.05 -16.25
CA ASP A 19 18.24 -3.93 -16.88
C ASP A 19 19.74 -4.17 -17.08
N THR A 20 20.13 -5.44 -17.23
CA THR A 20 21.54 -5.83 -17.43
C THR A 20 22.13 -5.10 -18.64
N ALA A 21 23.29 -4.48 -18.45
CA ALA A 21 23.93 -3.66 -19.47
C ALA A 21 24.19 -4.45 -20.76
N GLY A 22 23.55 -4.03 -21.86
CA GLY A 22 23.67 -4.66 -23.17
C GLY A 22 22.57 -5.67 -23.50
N GLU A 23 21.64 -5.95 -22.58
CA GLU A 23 20.45 -6.77 -22.84
C GLU A 23 19.19 -5.90 -23.00
N PRO A 24 18.20 -6.34 -23.80
CA PRO A 24 16.89 -5.68 -23.84
C PRO A 24 16.19 -5.71 -22.47
N TYR A 25 15.44 -4.66 -22.16
CA TYR A 25 14.61 -4.64 -20.96
C TYR A 25 13.50 -5.69 -21.05
N TRP A 26 13.37 -6.50 -20.00
CA TRP A 26 12.22 -7.37 -19.81
C TRP A 26 11.83 -7.41 -18.34
N ILE A 27 10.61 -7.89 -18.08
CA ILE A 27 10.10 -8.06 -16.73
C ILE A 27 9.86 -9.53 -16.44
N ASP A 28 10.13 -9.95 -15.20
CA ASP A 28 9.80 -11.29 -14.74
C ASP A 28 8.30 -11.41 -14.48
N LEU A 29 7.68 -12.33 -15.22
CA LEU A 29 6.25 -12.65 -15.16
C LEU A 29 6.08 -14.14 -14.93
N SER A 30 5.46 -14.51 -13.82
CA SER A 30 5.07 -15.90 -13.58
C SER A 30 4.02 -16.34 -14.61
N ARG A 31 3.92 -17.66 -14.81
CA ARG A 31 2.93 -18.23 -15.73
C ARG A 31 1.49 -17.84 -15.37
N GLU A 32 1.21 -17.66 -14.09
CA GLU A 32 -0.10 -17.27 -13.60
C GLU A 32 -0.39 -15.79 -13.89
N GLU A 33 0.55 -14.90 -13.60
CA GLU A 33 0.41 -13.46 -13.93
C GLU A 33 0.28 -13.26 -15.45
N ALA A 34 1.01 -14.04 -16.26
CA ALA A 34 0.89 -14.02 -17.71
C ALA A 34 -0.52 -14.42 -18.20
N ARG A 35 -1.11 -15.43 -17.56
CA ARG A 35 -2.46 -15.89 -17.86
C ARG A 35 -3.50 -14.83 -17.49
N GLN A 36 -3.37 -14.22 -16.31
CA GLN A 36 -4.27 -13.16 -15.85
C GLN A 36 -4.20 -11.92 -16.75
N LEU A 37 -3.00 -11.51 -17.14
CA LEU A 37 -2.79 -10.42 -18.09
C LEU A 37 -3.46 -10.73 -19.44
N TYR A 38 -3.30 -11.94 -19.95
CA TYR A 38 -3.94 -12.37 -21.20
C TYR A 38 -5.46 -12.32 -21.12
N GLU A 39 -6.06 -12.87 -20.06
CA GLU A 39 -7.51 -12.85 -19.83
C GLU A 39 -8.07 -11.42 -19.66
N ALA A 40 -7.31 -10.52 -19.01
CA ALA A 40 -7.67 -9.11 -18.89
C ALA A 40 -7.63 -8.39 -20.24
N LEU A 41 -6.59 -8.64 -21.04
CA LEU A 41 -6.44 -8.07 -22.38
C LEU A 41 -7.53 -8.54 -23.33
N GLN A 42 -7.84 -9.84 -23.34
CA GLN A 42 -8.93 -10.37 -24.17
C GLN A 42 -10.26 -9.68 -23.86
N ARG A 43 -10.65 -9.64 -22.58
CA ARG A 43 -11.90 -8.96 -22.16
C ARG A 43 -11.93 -7.50 -22.57
N ARG A 44 -10.78 -6.80 -22.52
CA ARG A 44 -10.67 -5.41 -22.93
C ARG A 44 -10.87 -5.24 -24.44
N LEU A 45 -10.26 -6.10 -25.25
CA LEU A 45 -10.36 -6.05 -26.71
C LEU A 45 -11.76 -6.44 -27.22
N GLU A 46 -12.46 -7.32 -26.49
CA GLU A 46 -13.83 -7.73 -26.80
C GLU A 46 -14.87 -6.68 -26.39
N ALA A 47 -14.51 -5.75 -25.51
CA ALA A 47 -15.40 -4.67 -25.09
C ALA A 47 -15.46 -3.59 -26.18
N ASP A 48 -16.68 -3.13 -26.49
CA ASP A 48 -16.91 -2.00 -27.38
C ASP A 48 -16.58 -0.68 -26.66
N LEU A 49 -15.31 -0.31 -26.69
CA LEU A 49 -14.76 0.84 -25.99
C LEU A 49 -14.47 1.97 -26.98
N ALA A 50 -14.78 3.21 -26.58
CA ALA A 50 -14.38 4.38 -27.34
C ALA A 50 -12.84 4.52 -27.39
N ASP A 51 -12.31 5.11 -28.46
CA ASP A 51 -10.86 5.39 -28.62
C ASP A 51 -10.27 6.29 -27.52
N THR A 52 -11.12 6.94 -26.72
CA THR A 52 -10.76 7.77 -25.57
C THR A 52 -10.82 7.04 -24.24
N ALA A 53 -11.15 5.74 -24.24
CA ALA A 53 -11.25 4.95 -23.03
C ALA A 53 -9.90 4.91 -22.29
N ALA A 54 -9.97 4.91 -20.96
CA ALA A 54 -8.78 4.84 -20.12
C ALA A 54 -7.93 3.59 -20.43
N PRO A 55 -6.60 3.62 -20.25
CA PRO A 55 -5.77 2.44 -20.42
C PRO A 55 -6.21 1.32 -19.46
N LEU A 56 -6.05 0.07 -19.90
CA LEU A 56 -6.09 -1.08 -19.00
C LEU A 56 -4.85 -1.02 -18.10
N VAL A 57 -5.04 -0.77 -16.81
CA VAL A 57 -3.95 -0.77 -15.83
C VAL A 57 -3.86 -2.15 -15.18
N VAL A 58 -2.70 -2.78 -15.21
CA VAL A 58 -2.42 -4.08 -14.58
C VAL A 58 -1.24 -3.93 -13.62
N ALA A 59 -1.49 -4.13 -12.33
CA ALA A 59 -0.44 -4.17 -11.31
C ALA A 59 0.08 -5.60 -11.17
N LEU A 60 1.38 -5.79 -11.43
CA LEU A 60 2.05 -7.08 -11.34
C LEU A 60 2.65 -7.33 -9.96
N ASP A 61 2.93 -6.27 -9.19
CA ASP A 61 3.13 -6.40 -7.75
C ASP A 61 1.77 -6.45 -7.07
N VAL A 62 0.99 -7.48 -7.36
CA VAL A 62 0.26 -8.08 -6.24
C VAL A 62 1.36 -8.72 -5.42
N ILE A 63 2.00 -7.93 -4.56
CA ILE A 63 2.61 -8.45 -3.35
C ILE A 63 1.51 -9.37 -2.84
N ALA A 64 1.78 -10.67 -2.80
CA ALA A 64 1.12 -11.48 -1.84
C ALA A 64 1.35 -10.74 -0.53
N GLU A 65 0.38 -9.94 -0.08
CA GLU A 65 -0.08 -10.11 1.27
C GLU A 65 -0.23 -11.62 1.37
N ALA A 66 0.81 -12.24 1.92
CA ALA A 66 0.79 -13.62 2.36
C ALA A 66 -0.60 -13.81 2.95
N PRO A 67 -1.30 -14.93 2.64
CA PRO A 67 -2.66 -15.14 3.12
C PRO A 67 -2.66 -14.71 4.56
N VAL A 68 -3.40 -13.63 4.87
CA VAL A 68 -3.43 -13.02 6.19
C VAL A 68 -3.63 -14.19 7.11
N GLN A 69 -2.54 -14.57 7.77
CA GLN A 69 -2.60 -15.66 8.69
C GLN A 69 -3.52 -15.12 9.75
N THR A 70 -4.69 -15.74 9.81
CA THR A 70 -5.63 -15.62 10.92
C THR A 70 -4.87 -16.02 12.17
N LYS A 71 -4.13 -15.08 12.74
CA LYS A 71 -3.64 -15.14 14.10
C LYS A 71 -4.65 -14.35 14.91
N ALA A 72 -5.65 -15.09 15.36
CA ALA A 72 -6.52 -14.78 16.47
C ALA A 72 -6.99 -13.32 16.53
N GLU A 73 -8.08 -13.07 15.80
CA GLU A 73 -9.07 -12.09 16.19
C GLU A 73 -9.42 -12.34 17.67
N THR A 74 -8.80 -11.56 18.56
CA THR A 74 -9.27 -11.36 19.93
C THR A 74 -10.37 -10.30 19.81
N PRO A 75 -11.55 -10.52 20.41
CA PRO A 75 -12.77 -9.84 20.01
C PRO A 75 -12.64 -8.33 20.23
N ARG A 76 -13.00 -7.58 19.18
CA ARG A 76 -13.21 -6.13 19.22
C ARG A 76 -14.17 -5.80 20.34
N VAL A 77 -13.65 -5.24 21.43
CA VAL A 77 -14.46 -4.53 22.41
C VAL A 77 -14.77 -3.17 21.79
N ALA A 78 -16.02 -3.06 21.33
CA ALA A 78 -16.85 -1.85 21.20
C ALA A 78 -16.17 -0.54 20.76
N GLU A 79 -16.46 -0.15 19.51
CA GLU A 79 -16.71 1.21 19.00
C GLU A 79 -16.35 2.38 19.94
N ALA A 80 -15.06 2.64 20.10
CA ALA A 80 -14.57 3.99 20.25
C ALA A 80 -13.94 4.38 18.92
N GLU A 81 -14.31 5.53 18.36
CA GLU A 81 -13.68 6.09 17.16
C GLU A 81 -12.21 6.34 17.49
N PHE A 82 -11.36 5.38 17.14
CA PHE A 82 -9.91 5.50 17.24
C PHE A 82 -9.39 6.15 15.95
N GLN A 83 -8.50 7.13 16.11
CA GLN A 83 -7.85 7.80 15.00
C GLN A 83 -6.49 7.14 14.70
N GLN A 84 -6.02 7.31 13.46
CA GLN A 84 -4.65 6.99 13.09
C GLN A 84 -3.86 8.28 12.88
N TRP A 85 -2.58 8.26 13.23
CA TRP A 85 -1.70 9.43 13.15
C TRP A 85 -0.43 9.07 12.39
N VAL A 86 -0.09 9.84 11.35
CA VAL A 86 1.09 9.59 10.51
C VAL A 86 2.19 10.60 10.80
N CYS A 87 3.40 10.12 11.02
CA CYS A 87 4.60 10.95 11.10
C CYS A 87 4.87 11.57 9.74
N LEU A 88 4.93 12.89 9.67
CA LEU A 88 5.14 13.63 8.43
C LEU A 88 6.57 13.52 7.88
N LEU A 89 7.53 13.03 8.68
CA LEU A 89 8.93 12.92 8.27
C LEU A 89 9.30 11.54 7.74
N CYS A 90 8.81 10.47 8.37
CA CYS A 90 9.17 9.10 8.00
C CYS A 90 7.99 8.26 7.49
N GLY A 91 6.75 8.73 7.66
CA GLY A 91 5.55 8.00 7.25
C GLY A 91 5.10 6.90 8.22
N TRP A 92 5.70 6.78 9.40
CA TRP A 92 5.26 5.83 10.42
C TRP A 92 3.86 6.17 10.93
N VAL A 93 3.01 5.17 11.15
CA VAL A 93 1.61 5.34 11.59
C VAL A 93 1.44 4.81 13.01
N TYR A 94 0.90 5.65 13.87
CA TYR A 94 0.35 5.28 15.17
C TYR A 94 -1.15 4.99 15.03
N ASP A 95 -1.57 3.81 15.48
CA ASP A 95 -2.98 3.45 15.58
C ASP A 95 -3.41 3.47 17.04
N GLU A 96 -4.38 4.32 17.39
CA GLU A 96 -4.87 4.42 18.78
C GLU A 96 -5.48 3.10 19.27
N ALA A 97 -6.06 2.28 18.39
CA ALA A 97 -6.63 0.99 18.76
C ALA A 97 -5.54 -0.02 19.13
N GLU A 98 -4.39 0.01 18.45
CA GLU A 98 -3.26 -0.89 18.70
C GLU A 98 -2.31 -0.36 19.78
N GLY A 99 -2.20 0.96 19.92
CA GLY A 99 -1.21 1.61 20.77
C GLY A 99 0.22 1.28 20.32
N LEU A 100 1.18 1.33 21.25
CA LEU A 100 2.55 0.88 21.04
C LEU A 100 3.10 0.18 22.30
N PRO A 101 2.70 -1.07 22.57
CA PRO A 101 3.00 -1.74 23.83
C PRO A 101 4.49 -1.95 24.09
N GLU A 102 5.29 -2.05 23.02
CA GLU A 102 6.75 -2.20 23.09
C GLU A 102 7.43 -0.98 23.72
N GLU A 103 6.82 0.20 23.60
CA GLU A 103 7.28 1.45 24.21
C GLU A 103 6.43 1.86 25.44
N GLY A 104 5.57 0.95 25.91
CA GLY A 104 4.73 1.17 27.09
C GLY A 104 3.44 1.95 26.84
N ILE A 105 3.04 2.14 25.58
CA ILE A 105 1.75 2.74 25.21
C ILE A 105 0.73 1.61 24.98
N PRO A 106 -0.23 1.37 25.89
CA PRO A 106 -1.15 0.26 25.74
C PRO A 106 -2.13 0.44 24.56
N PRO A 107 -2.71 -0.65 24.04
CA PRO A 107 -3.76 -0.57 23.03
C PRO A 107 -4.97 0.22 23.53
N GLY A 108 -5.60 0.99 22.66
CA GLY A 108 -6.71 1.90 23.00
C GLY A 108 -6.27 3.24 23.60
N THR A 109 -4.98 3.56 23.59
CA THR A 109 -4.49 4.87 24.03
C THR A 109 -4.77 5.89 22.94
N LYS A 110 -5.46 6.98 23.27
CA LYS A 110 -5.69 8.06 22.30
C LYS A 110 -4.41 8.87 22.11
N TRP A 111 -4.25 9.52 20.97
CA TRP A 111 -3.11 10.39 20.70
C TRP A 111 -2.98 11.55 21.70
N ALA A 112 -4.11 12.02 22.21
CA ALA A 112 -4.17 12.99 23.30
C ALA A 112 -3.55 12.46 24.62
N ASP A 113 -3.58 11.15 24.83
CA ASP A 113 -3.08 10.48 26.04
C ASP A 113 -1.65 9.96 25.89
N VAL A 114 -1.09 9.96 24.68
CA VAL A 114 0.34 9.65 24.45
C VAL A 114 1.21 10.72 25.14
N PRO A 115 2.29 10.37 25.87
CA PRO A 115 3.15 11.35 26.53
C PRO A 115 3.76 12.37 25.55
N ASP A 116 3.84 13.65 25.92
CA ASP A 116 4.40 14.70 25.05
C ASP A 116 5.92 14.56 24.83
N ASP A 117 6.61 13.82 25.69
CA ASP A 117 8.03 13.48 25.56
C ASP A 117 8.27 12.22 24.72
N TRP A 118 7.22 11.50 24.32
CA TRP A 118 7.34 10.35 23.43
C TRP A 118 7.84 10.79 22.05
N ARG A 119 8.67 9.93 21.45
CA ARG A 119 9.33 10.18 20.16
C ARG A 119 9.01 9.06 19.18
N CYS A 120 8.91 9.42 17.91
CA CYS A 120 8.69 8.46 16.83
C CYS A 120 9.79 7.37 16.84
N PRO A 121 9.44 6.08 16.87
CA PRO A 121 10.41 4.99 16.96
C PRO A 121 11.30 4.84 15.71
N LEU A 122 10.90 5.44 14.57
CA LEU A 122 11.67 5.38 13.33
C LEU A 122 12.61 6.58 13.13
N CYS A 123 12.22 7.78 13.55
CA CYS A 123 12.99 9.00 13.24
C CYS A 123 13.20 9.97 14.40
N ASP A 124 12.79 9.59 15.62
CA ASP A 124 13.09 10.29 16.88
C ASP A 124 12.50 11.71 17.02
N VAL A 125 11.51 12.05 16.18
CA VAL A 125 10.80 13.34 16.27
C VAL A 125 9.60 13.30 17.21
N GLY A 126 9.18 14.47 17.67
CA GLY A 126 8.10 14.59 18.65
C GLY A 126 6.71 14.43 18.05
N LYS A 127 5.70 14.44 18.93
CA LYS A 127 4.28 14.33 18.55
C LYS A 127 3.80 15.47 17.65
N GLU A 128 4.46 16.62 17.69
CA GLU A 128 4.14 17.78 16.86
C GLU A 128 4.30 17.52 15.36
N ASP A 129 5.12 16.53 14.98
CA ASP A 129 5.40 16.17 13.59
C ASP A 129 4.45 15.10 13.04
N PHE A 130 3.31 14.87 13.71
CA PHE A 130 2.29 13.91 13.29
C PHE A 130 1.01 14.61 12.82
N ALA A 131 0.39 14.05 11.79
CA ALA A 131 -0.92 14.46 11.31
C ALA A 131 -1.94 13.33 11.46
N MET A 132 -3.16 13.69 11.85
CA MET A 132 -4.27 12.75 11.87
C MET A 132 -4.62 12.30 10.44
N VAL A 133 -4.77 11.00 10.25
CA VAL A 133 -5.21 10.37 9.01
C VAL A 133 -6.74 10.27 9.05
N PRO A 134 -7.46 11.00 8.18
CA PRO A 134 -8.90 10.81 8.08
C PRO A 134 -9.18 9.45 7.47
N LEU A 135 -9.95 8.62 8.19
CA LEU A 135 -10.50 7.35 7.70
C LEU A 135 -11.61 7.59 6.67
#